data_AF-A0A2E4WME3-F1
#
_entry.id   AF-A0A2E4WME3-F1
#
_cell.length_a   1.000
_cell.length_b   1.000
_cell.length_c   1.000
_cell.angle_alpha   90.00
_cell.angle_beta   90.00
_cell.angle_gamma   90.00
#
_symmetry.space_group_name_H-M   'P 1'
#
loop_
_entity.id
_entity.type
_entity.pdbx_description
1 polymer ?
#
loop_
_entity_poly.entity_id
_entity_poly.type
_entity_poly.pdbx_seq_one_letter_code
_entity_poly.pdbx_strand_id
1 'polypeptide(L)'
;MLHHKSELGEFFLSSDAIGHTYTRVKSMSHIVNQIPSKEINSFFSNCRTIGGYIIFPSKQVDKKMTINASRGLNRSIVDRFDLTLECIRRFYINEDSPLSDTFKRYSSFFSLFQDFKGYIDFFLLQDLVEEKDLVIKFFVPFNGFDRPPLPSNVQEYQSYKKHLTHFVKARNQRMAQAHPY
;
A
#
# COMPACT_ATOMS: atom_id res chain seq x y z
N MET A 1 -6.35 -8.13 15.42
CA MET A 1 -6.91 -9.03 14.40
C MET A 1 -8.41 -8.99 14.56
N LEU A 2 -9.14 -8.76 13.48
CA LEU A 2 -10.60 -8.76 13.41
C LEU A 2 -11.05 -10.07 12.76
N HIS A 3 -12.04 -10.74 13.34
CA HIS A 3 -12.67 -11.92 12.73
C HIS A 3 -14.09 -11.53 12.32
N HIS A 4 -14.45 -11.86 11.08
CA HIS A 4 -15.76 -11.60 10.50
C HIS A 4 -16.27 -12.86 9.81
N LYS A 5 -17.55 -13.17 9.97
CA LYS A 5 -18.23 -14.28 9.30
C LYS A 5 -19.63 -13.85 8.87
N SER A 6 -19.91 -13.98 7.57
CA SER A 6 -21.24 -13.74 6.99
C SER A 6 -21.46 -14.63 5.77
N GLU A 7 -22.57 -14.44 5.06
CA GLU A 7 -22.85 -15.13 3.78
C GLU A 7 -21.79 -14.84 2.70
N LEU A 8 -21.05 -13.73 2.83
CA LEU A 8 -19.95 -13.36 1.94
C LEU A 8 -18.65 -14.13 2.23
N GLY A 9 -18.59 -14.89 3.32
CA GLY A 9 -17.45 -15.71 3.71
C GLY A 9 -16.94 -15.46 5.13
N GLU A 10 -15.83 -16.11 5.47
CA GLU A 10 -15.14 -15.98 6.75
C GLU A 10 -13.75 -15.36 6.56
N PHE A 11 -13.50 -14.24 7.23
CA PHE A 11 -12.30 -13.44 7.07
C PHE A 11 -11.64 -13.16 8.41
N PHE A 12 -10.32 -13.32 8.44
CA PHE A 12 -9.45 -12.89 9.53
C PHE A 12 -8.59 -11.76 9.00
N LEU A 13 -8.80 -10.55 9.53
CA LEU A 13 -8.27 -9.32 8.98
C LEU A 13 -7.31 -8.66 9.98
N SER A 14 -6.25 -8.05 9.47
CA SER A 14 -5.34 -7.20 10.25
C SER A 14 -5.05 -5.92 9.50
N SER A 15 -4.78 -4.86 10.27
CA SER A 15 -4.22 -3.65 9.69
C SER A 15 -2.77 -3.88 9.24
N ASP A 16 -2.38 -3.13 8.22
CA ASP A 16 -1.03 -3.09 7.68
C ASP A 16 -0.68 -1.64 7.30
N ALA A 17 0.58 -1.26 7.44
CA ALA A 17 1.01 0.10 7.12
C ALA A 17 1.06 0.31 5.60
N ILE A 18 0.62 1.48 5.17
CA ILE A 18 0.84 2.00 3.81
C ILE A 18 2.17 2.76 3.78
N GLY A 19 2.43 3.56 4.82
CA GLY A 19 3.57 4.46 4.87
C GLY A 19 4.78 3.90 5.63
N HIS A 20 5.92 3.85 4.95
CA HIS A 20 7.19 3.40 5.54
C HIS A 20 8.24 4.51 5.43
N THR A 21 8.85 4.91 6.54
CA THR A 21 9.93 5.92 6.52
C THR A 21 11.23 5.37 5.96
N TYR A 22 11.36 4.05 5.88
CA TYR A 22 12.57 3.32 5.49
C TYR A 22 13.81 3.62 6.34
N THR A 23 13.67 4.26 7.51
CA THR A 23 14.79 4.56 8.43
C THR A 23 15.47 3.31 8.96
N ARG A 24 14.76 2.17 8.98
CA ARG A 24 15.28 0.86 9.42
C ARG A 24 15.78 -0.02 8.27
N VAL A 25 15.67 0.45 7.02
CA VAL A 25 16.13 -0.30 5.85
C VAL A 25 17.58 0.06 5.60
N LYS A 26 18.51 -0.88 5.87
CA LYS A 26 19.96 -0.64 5.81
C LYS A 26 20.42 -0.06 4.47
N SER A 27 19.88 -0.56 3.35
CA SER A 27 20.21 -0.05 2.01
C SER A 27 19.80 1.41 1.79
N MET A 28 18.82 1.92 2.55
CA MET A 28 18.35 3.30 2.46
C MET A 28 19.10 4.28 3.38
N SER A 29 19.96 3.79 4.28
CA SER A 29 20.65 4.64 5.27
C SER A 29 21.41 5.82 4.66
N HIS A 30 22.11 5.60 3.54
CA HIS A 30 22.87 6.63 2.84
C HIS A 30 22.01 7.77 2.28
N ILE A 31 20.69 7.56 2.10
CA ILE A 31 19.73 8.57 1.64
C ILE A 31 19.00 9.18 2.85
N VAL A 32 18.41 8.34 3.69
CA VAL A 32 17.52 8.77 4.78
C VAL A 32 18.26 9.57 5.86
N ASN A 33 19.54 9.25 6.12
CA ASN A 33 20.35 9.97 7.11
C ASN A 33 20.68 11.41 6.69
N GLN A 34 20.45 11.78 5.42
CA GLN A 34 20.62 13.15 4.95
C GLN A 34 19.38 14.02 5.22
N ILE A 35 18.28 13.43 5.68
CA ILE A 35 17.04 14.14 5.98
C ILE A 35 17.03 14.54 7.46
N PRO A 36 16.68 15.81 7.80
CA PRO A 36 16.60 16.24 9.18
C PRO A 36 15.66 15.33 10.01
N SER A 37 16.10 14.95 11.21
CA SER A 37 15.34 14.04 12.09
C SER A 37 13.93 14.56 12.41
N LYS A 38 13.77 15.88 12.54
CA LYS A 38 12.46 16.54 12.73
C LYS A 38 11.51 16.27 11.56
N GLU A 39 12.01 16.28 10.32
CA GLU A 39 11.21 15.97 9.14
C GLU A 39 10.83 14.48 9.09
N ILE A 40 11.75 13.59 9.43
CA ILE A 40 11.49 12.14 9.52
C ILE A 40 10.43 11.85 10.59
N ASN A 41 10.53 12.49 11.76
CA ASN A 41 9.55 12.33 12.84
C ASN A 41 8.17 12.86 12.43
N SER A 42 8.11 14.00 11.74
CA SER A 42 6.84 14.52 11.20
C SER A 42 6.24 13.56 10.16
N PHE A 43 7.05 13.05 9.25
CA PHE A 43 6.62 12.08 8.24
C PHE A 43 6.08 10.79 8.90
N PHE A 44 6.81 10.26 9.87
CA PHE A 44 6.40 9.09 10.63
C PHE A 44 5.06 9.27 11.36
N SER A 45 4.86 10.43 12.01
CA SER A 45 3.59 10.76 12.66
C SER A 45 2.43 10.82 11.68
N ASN A 46 2.64 11.37 10.48
CA ASN A 46 1.60 11.35 9.43
C ASN A 46 1.24 9.90 9.03
N CYS A 47 2.24 9.05 8.78
CA CYS A 47 2.04 7.64 8.42
C CYS A 47 1.34 6.80 9.51
N ARG A 48 1.30 7.27 10.76
CA ARG A 48 0.66 6.57 11.90
C ARG A 48 -0.79 6.96 12.16
N THR A 49 -1.38 7.77 11.28
CA THR A 49 -2.81 8.07 11.28
C THR A 49 -3.61 6.96 10.60
N ILE A 50 -4.94 6.90 10.79
CA ILE A 50 -5.80 5.86 10.20
C ILE A 50 -5.68 5.81 8.66
N GLY A 51 -5.52 6.96 8.00
CA GLY A 51 -5.28 7.06 6.57
C GLY A 51 -3.95 6.45 6.12
N GLY A 52 -3.02 6.20 7.04
CA GLY A 52 -1.74 5.52 6.80
C GLY A 52 -1.81 4.00 6.92
N TYR A 53 -2.98 3.40 7.16
CA TYR A 53 -3.16 1.95 7.28
C TYR A 53 -4.16 1.39 6.27
N ILE A 54 -3.96 0.16 5.83
CA ILE A 54 -4.89 -0.65 5.04
C ILE A 54 -5.23 -1.94 5.78
N ILE A 55 -6.22 -2.69 5.30
CA ILE A 55 -6.62 -3.97 5.87
C ILE A 55 -6.37 -5.08 4.85
N PHE A 56 -5.75 -6.18 5.30
CA PHE A 56 -5.57 -7.39 4.52
C PHE A 56 -5.96 -8.64 5.33
N PRO A 57 -6.28 -9.76 4.64
CA PRO A 57 -6.35 -11.07 5.27
C PRO A 57 -5.04 -11.43 5.98
N SER A 58 -5.16 -11.88 7.23
CA SER A 58 -4.03 -12.16 8.12
C SER A 58 -3.76 -13.64 8.34
N LYS A 59 -4.73 -14.51 8.03
CA LYS A 59 -4.57 -15.97 8.14
C LYS A 59 -3.78 -16.50 6.95
N GLN A 60 -2.82 -17.37 7.20
CA GLN A 60 -2.12 -18.08 6.14
C GLN A 60 -3.06 -19.05 5.40
N VAL A 61 -2.92 -19.10 4.09
CA VAL A 61 -3.57 -20.10 3.22
C VAL A 61 -2.47 -21.06 2.74
N ASP A 62 -2.69 -22.36 2.88
CA ASP A 62 -1.74 -23.43 2.52
C ASP A 62 -0.35 -23.29 3.14
N LYS A 63 -0.27 -22.73 4.36
CA LYS A 63 1.00 -22.41 5.06
C LYS A 63 1.94 -21.49 4.26
N LYS A 64 1.42 -20.78 3.25
CA LYS A 64 2.18 -19.82 2.44
C LYS A 64 2.12 -18.42 3.07
N MET A 65 3.01 -17.55 2.59
CA MET A 65 3.08 -16.16 3.03
C MET A 65 1.73 -15.45 2.86
N THR A 66 1.39 -14.64 3.86
CA THR A 66 0.28 -13.68 3.81
C THR A 66 0.59 -12.56 2.81
N ILE A 67 -0.39 -11.70 2.52
CA ILE A 67 -0.17 -10.51 1.69
C ILE A 67 0.93 -9.64 2.29
N ASN A 68 0.83 -9.29 3.57
CA ASN A 68 1.84 -8.49 4.28
C ASN A 68 3.24 -9.09 4.14
N ALA A 69 3.40 -10.38 4.48
CA ALA A 69 4.70 -11.05 4.37
C ALA A 69 5.24 -11.10 2.93
N SER A 70 4.38 -11.39 1.95
CA SER A 70 4.78 -11.41 0.55
C SER A 70 5.23 -10.04 0.06
N ARG A 71 4.62 -8.97 0.56
CA ARG A 71 4.88 -7.60 0.15
C ARG A 71 6.20 -7.06 0.75
N GLY A 72 6.44 -7.35 2.02
CA GLY A 72 7.65 -6.91 2.73
C GLY A 72 8.91 -7.69 2.36
N LEU A 73 8.77 -9.00 2.06
CA LEU A 73 9.91 -9.84 1.66
C LEU A 73 10.19 -9.81 0.16
N ASN A 74 9.29 -9.27 -0.66
CA ASN A 74 9.49 -9.19 -2.10
C ASN A 74 10.39 -8.00 -2.48
N ARG A 75 11.57 -8.33 -3.01
CA ARG A 75 12.59 -7.36 -3.45
C ARG A 75 12.13 -6.37 -4.53
N SER A 76 11.07 -6.68 -5.28
CA SER A 76 10.49 -5.82 -6.30
C SER A 76 9.46 -4.83 -5.72
N ILE A 77 9.14 -4.91 -4.42
CA ILE A 77 8.11 -4.09 -3.78
C ILE A 77 8.63 -3.44 -2.49
N VAL A 78 9.17 -4.23 -1.56
CA VAL A 78 9.72 -3.76 -0.26
C VAL A 78 8.72 -2.84 0.47
N ASP A 79 7.50 -3.34 0.64
CA ASP A 79 6.36 -2.64 1.25
C ASP A 79 5.93 -1.32 0.59
N ARG A 80 6.47 -0.99 -0.59
CA ARG A 80 6.09 0.25 -1.28
C ARG A 80 4.65 0.15 -1.80
N PHE A 81 3.76 0.94 -1.21
CA PHE A 81 2.31 0.74 -1.37
C PHE A 81 1.78 1.05 -2.78
N ASP A 82 2.29 2.07 -3.47
CA ASP A 82 1.91 2.36 -4.86
C ASP A 82 2.28 1.21 -5.81
N LEU A 83 3.41 0.55 -5.60
CA LEU A 83 3.77 -0.68 -6.33
C LEU A 83 2.85 -1.86 -5.97
N THR A 84 2.43 -1.94 -4.71
CA THR A 84 1.45 -2.94 -4.26
C THR A 84 0.10 -2.69 -4.91
N LEU A 85 -0.33 -1.43 -4.99
CA LEU A 85 -1.57 -1.04 -5.61
C LEU A 85 -1.57 -1.33 -7.11
N GLU A 86 -0.44 -1.14 -7.79
CA GLU A 86 -0.26 -1.60 -9.18
C GLU A 86 -0.42 -3.13 -9.31
N CYS A 87 0.13 -3.91 -8.37
CA CYS A 87 -0.10 -5.36 -8.37
C CYS A 87 -1.59 -5.71 -8.18
N ILE A 88 -2.30 -4.95 -7.34
CA ILE A 88 -3.74 -5.14 -7.11
C ILE A 88 -4.53 -4.75 -8.37
N ARG A 89 -4.19 -3.64 -9.03
CA ARG A 89 -4.78 -3.23 -10.31
C ARG A 89 -4.63 -4.35 -11.34
N ARG A 90 -3.41 -4.86 -11.52
CA ARG A 90 -3.10 -5.98 -12.41
C ARG A 90 -3.88 -7.25 -12.08
N PHE A 91 -4.07 -7.56 -10.80
CA PHE A 91 -4.89 -8.69 -10.37
C PHE A 91 -6.33 -8.59 -10.90
N TYR A 92 -6.99 -7.43 -10.80
CA TYR A 92 -8.36 -7.27 -11.29
C TYR A 92 -8.50 -7.32 -12.82
N ILE A 93 -7.43 -7.01 -13.56
CA ILE A 93 -7.41 -7.10 -15.04
C ILE A 93 -6.71 -8.37 -15.55
N ASN A 94 -6.41 -9.33 -14.68
CA ASN A 94 -5.74 -10.59 -14.98
C ASN A 94 -4.35 -10.45 -15.63
N GLU A 95 -3.59 -9.43 -15.25
CA GLU A 95 -2.20 -9.23 -15.63
C GLU A 95 -1.23 -9.76 -14.56
N ASP A 96 -0.03 -10.16 -14.98
CA ASP A 96 1.00 -10.66 -14.08
C ASP A 96 1.71 -9.56 -13.28
N SER A 97 2.05 -9.89 -12.04
CA SER A 97 2.74 -9.04 -11.08
C SER A 97 3.54 -9.89 -10.08
N PRO A 98 4.48 -9.29 -9.33
CA PRO A 98 5.22 -10.01 -8.29
C PRO A 98 4.36 -10.56 -7.14
N LEU A 99 3.08 -10.20 -7.05
CA LEU A 99 2.14 -10.69 -6.03
C LEU A 99 1.00 -11.55 -6.61
N SER A 100 1.00 -11.87 -7.90
CA SER A 100 -0.11 -12.58 -8.56
C SER A 100 -0.50 -13.87 -7.85
N ASP A 101 0.46 -14.76 -7.56
CA ASP A 101 0.17 -16.01 -6.85
C ASP A 101 -0.35 -15.78 -5.43
N THR A 102 0.14 -14.72 -4.77
CA THR A 102 -0.35 -14.35 -3.43
C THR A 102 -1.78 -13.86 -3.51
N PHE A 103 -2.12 -12.97 -4.42
CA PHE A 103 -3.48 -12.46 -4.56
C PHE A 103 -4.47 -13.52 -5.03
N LYS A 104 -4.06 -14.44 -5.91
CA LYS A 104 -4.87 -15.62 -6.29
C LYS A 104 -5.29 -16.46 -5.08
N ARG A 105 -4.40 -16.65 -4.09
CA ARG A 105 -4.74 -17.38 -2.84
C ARG A 105 -5.75 -16.65 -1.96
N TYR A 106 -5.81 -15.32 -2.07
CA TYR A 106 -6.71 -14.46 -1.32
C TYR A 106 -7.83 -13.89 -2.20
N SER A 107 -8.17 -14.56 -3.31
CA SER A 107 -9.14 -14.06 -4.30
C SER A 107 -10.50 -13.74 -3.70
N SER A 108 -10.99 -14.55 -2.75
CA SER A 108 -12.27 -14.31 -2.06
C SER A 108 -12.32 -12.95 -1.34
N PHE A 109 -11.19 -12.45 -0.83
CA PHE A 109 -11.12 -11.12 -0.24
C PHE A 109 -11.22 -10.03 -1.31
N PHE A 110 -10.52 -10.18 -2.44
CA PHE A 110 -10.60 -9.22 -3.54
C PHE A 110 -11.97 -9.22 -4.23
N SER A 111 -12.64 -10.38 -4.31
CA SER A 111 -14.00 -10.47 -4.86
C SER A 111 -15.04 -9.66 -4.09
N LEU A 112 -14.79 -9.29 -2.82
CA LEU A 112 -15.68 -8.41 -2.04
C LEU A 112 -15.87 -7.03 -2.68
N PHE A 113 -14.89 -6.59 -3.47
CA PHE A 113 -14.88 -5.26 -4.07
C PHE A 113 -15.29 -5.26 -5.54
N GLN A 114 -15.56 -6.44 -6.11
CA GLN A 114 -15.98 -6.69 -7.49
C GLN A 114 -14.89 -6.36 -8.54
N ASP A 115 -14.42 -5.11 -8.57
CA ASP A 115 -13.40 -4.64 -9.50
C ASP A 115 -12.38 -3.71 -8.81
N PHE A 116 -11.40 -3.21 -9.58
CA PHE A 116 -10.38 -2.31 -9.05
C PHE A 116 -10.97 -0.97 -8.58
N LYS A 117 -12.00 -0.46 -9.26
CA LYS A 117 -12.66 0.79 -8.86
C LYS A 117 -13.34 0.62 -7.51
N GLY A 118 -14.07 -0.47 -7.30
CA GLY A 118 -14.68 -0.82 -6.02
C GLY A 118 -13.65 -0.96 -4.91
N TYR A 119 -12.46 -1.50 -5.19
CA TYR A 119 -11.36 -1.55 -4.22
C TYR A 119 -10.87 -0.15 -3.85
N ILE A 120 -10.66 0.73 -4.84
CA ILE A 120 -10.25 2.13 -4.64
C ILE A 120 -11.30 2.88 -3.82
N ASP A 121 -12.57 2.73 -4.17
CA ASP A 121 -13.68 3.43 -3.51
C ASP A 121 -13.83 2.98 -2.06
N PHE A 122 -13.87 1.68 -1.82
CA PHE A 122 -14.01 1.12 -0.48
C PHE A 122 -12.89 1.55 0.46
N PHE A 123 -11.64 1.50 -0.01
CA PHE A 123 -10.47 1.86 0.81
C PHE A 123 -10.12 3.34 0.78
N LEU A 124 -10.89 4.17 0.07
CA LEU A 124 -10.66 5.61 -0.04
C LEU A 124 -9.25 5.91 -0.61
N LEU A 125 -8.90 5.32 -1.76
CA LEU A 125 -7.56 5.41 -2.38
C LEU A 125 -7.49 6.33 -3.61
N GLN A 126 -8.48 7.19 -3.82
CA GLN A 126 -8.65 7.99 -5.04
C GLN A 126 -7.42 8.85 -5.39
N ASP A 127 -6.69 9.38 -4.39
CA ASP A 127 -5.50 10.21 -4.65
C ASP A 127 -4.30 9.42 -5.20
N LEU A 128 -4.37 8.08 -5.20
CA LEU A 128 -3.32 7.21 -5.74
C LEU A 128 -3.57 6.77 -7.17
N VAL A 129 -4.65 7.24 -7.80
CA VAL A 129 -5.00 6.88 -9.17
C VAL A 129 -5.39 8.10 -10.00
N GLU A 130 -5.21 8.01 -11.31
CA GLU A 130 -5.80 8.93 -12.28
C GLU A 130 -7.31 8.67 -12.39
N GLU A 131 -8.10 9.74 -12.51
CA GLU A 131 -9.56 9.65 -12.41
C GLU A 131 -10.20 8.86 -13.56
N LYS A 132 -9.62 8.95 -14.76
CA LYS A 132 -10.22 8.42 -15.99
C LYS A 132 -9.95 6.94 -16.22
N ASP A 133 -8.71 6.51 -16.02
CA ASP A 133 -8.22 5.17 -16.40
C ASP A 133 -7.70 4.37 -15.19
N LEU A 134 -7.79 4.93 -13.98
CA LEU A 134 -7.33 4.32 -12.74
C LEU A 134 -5.84 3.91 -12.79
N VAL A 135 -5.05 4.59 -13.62
CA VAL A 135 -3.59 4.42 -13.65
C VAL A 135 -3.00 4.89 -12.33
N ILE A 136 -2.04 4.14 -11.79
CA ILE A 136 -1.43 4.45 -10.49
C ILE A 136 -0.59 5.74 -10.57
N LYS A 137 -0.84 6.66 -9.63
CA LYS A 137 0.01 7.81 -9.34
C LYS A 137 1.16 7.38 -8.45
N PHE A 138 2.25 6.93 -9.08
CA PHE A 138 3.42 6.46 -8.34
C PHE A 138 4.12 7.58 -7.54
N PHE A 139 4.58 7.25 -6.34
CA PHE A 139 5.26 8.18 -5.44
C PHE A 139 6.64 8.62 -5.96
N VAL A 140 7.30 7.77 -6.73
CA VAL A 140 8.48 8.05 -7.57
C VAL A 140 8.35 7.26 -8.88
N PRO A 141 9.05 7.62 -9.97
CA PRO A 141 8.86 7.01 -11.29
C PRO A 141 8.85 5.48 -11.27
N PHE A 142 7.87 4.88 -11.95
CA PHE A 142 7.74 3.44 -12.11
C PHE A 142 8.29 2.99 -13.45
N ASN A 143 9.28 2.10 -13.41
CA ASN A 143 10.00 1.59 -14.59
C ASN A 143 9.90 0.05 -14.68
N GLY A 144 8.80 -0.52 -14.20
CA GLY A 144 8.60 -1.96 -14.10
C GLY A 144 9.11 -2.58 -12.78
N PHE A 145 8.81 -3.85 -12.56
CA PHE A 145 9.13 -4.60 -11.34
C PHE A 145 10.54 -5.20 -11.32
N ASP A 146 11.31 -5.03 -12.41
CA ASP A 146 12.69 -5.50 -12.54
C ASP A 146 13.73 -4.46 -12.06
N ARG A 147 13.26 -3.28 -11.64
CA ARG A 147 14.09 -2.20 -11.10
C ARG A 147 13.98 -2.14 -9.57
N PRO A 148 15.00 -1.61 -8.87
CA PRO A 148 14.92 -1.39 -7.44
C PRO A 148 13.68 -0.55 -7.07
N PRO A 149 12.85 -0.98 -6.11
CA PRO A 149 11.59 -0.30 -5.82
C PRO A 149 11.74 0.93 -4.94
N LEU A 150 12.86 1.07 -4.24
CA LEU A 150 13.07 2.16 -3.30
C LEU A 150 13.71 3.38 -3.98
N PRO A 151 13.52 4.60 -3.44
CA PRO A 151 14.17 5.80 -3.94
C PRO A 151 15.69 5.62 -4.07
N SER A 152 16.24 6.05 -5.20
CA SER A 152 17.66 5.89 -5.55
C SER A 152 18.53 7.06 -5.08
N ASN A 153 17.92 8.18 -4.71
CA ASN A 153 18.60 9.40 -4.27
C ASN A 153 17.72 10.23 -3.32
N VAL A 154 18.29 11.30 -2.76
CA VAL A 154 17.62 12.18 -1.79
C VAL A 154 16.41 12.89 -2.40
N GLN A 155 16.48 13.29 -3.66
CA GLN A 155 15.40 13.97 -4.37
C GLN A 155 14.19 13.04 -4.54
N GLU A 156 14.42 11.79 -4.96
CA GLU A 156 13.38 10.77 -5.04
C GLU A 156 12.80 10.45 -3.66
N TYR A 157 13.61 10.37 -2.61
CA TYR A 157 13.09 10.14 -1.26
C TYR A 157 12.22 11.31 -0.76
N GLN A 158 12.61 12.54 -1.07
CA GLN A 158 11.80 13.73 -0.77
C GLN A 158 10.46 13.71 -1.54
N SER A 159 10.48 13.33 -2.82
CA SER A 159 9.26 13.12 -3.62
C SER A 159 8.36 12.03 -3.03
N TYR A 160 8.93 10.87 -2.68
CA TYR A 160 8.23 9.78 -2.01
C TYR A 160 7.55 10.26 -0.72
N LYS A 161 8.32 10.91 0.16
CA LYS A 161 7.83 11.46 1.44
C LYS A 161 6.69 12.46 1.20
N LYS A 162 6.84 13.37 0.25
CA LYS A 162 5.85 14.40 -0.09
C LYS A 162 4.55 13.78 -0.58
N HIS A 163 4.62 12.90 -1.59
CA HIS A 163 3.43 12.30 -2.20
C HIS A 163 2.68 11.39 -1.20
N LEU A 164 3.41 10.56 -0.45
CA LEU A 164 2.81 9.70 0.55
C LEU A 164 2.17 10.52 1.69
N THR A 165 2.83 11.58 2.16
CA THR A 165 2.26 12.48 3.19
C THR A 165 0.99 13.16 2.68
N HIS A 166 0.99 13.61 1.43
CA HIS A 166 -0.19 14.23 0.81
C HIS A 166 -1.36 13.24 0.73
N PHE A 167 -1.13 12.04 0.19
CA PHE A 167 -2.13 10.97 0.14
C PHE A 167 -2.71 10.67 1.52
N VAL A 168 -1.87 10.44 2.54
CA VAL A 168 -2.34 10.07 3.88
C VAL A 168 -3.20 11.18 4.49
N LYS A 169 -2.80 12.45 4.32
CA LYS A 169 -3.59 13.59 4.81
C LYS A 169 -4.94 13.72 4.12
N ALA A 170 -4.98 13.61 2.80
CA ALA A 170 -6.23 13.67 2.03
C ALA A 170 -7.16 12.51 2.38
N ARG A 171 -6.62 11.29 2.52
CA ARG A 171 -7.37 10.11 2.95
C ARG A 171 -7.94 10.26 4.37
N ASN A 172 -7.18 10.82 5.31
CA ASN A 172 -7.70 11.13 6.65
C ASN A 172 -8.88 12.10 6.61
N GLN A 173 -8.81 13.14 5.76
CA GLN A 173 -9.92 14.10 5.60
C GLN A 173 -11.16 13.41 5.04
N ARG A 174 -11.00 12.56 4.02
CA ARG A 174 -12.11 11.78 3.43
C ARG A 174 -12.72 10.83 4.45
N MET A 175 -11.90 10.15 5.27
CA MET A 175 -12.39 9.29 6.36
C MET A 175 -13.17 10.07 7.43
N ALA A 176 -12.71 11.27 7.80
CA ALA A 176 -13.41 12.11 8.77
C ALA A 176 -14.77 12.61 8.23
N GLN A 177 -14.87 12.89 6.93
CA GLN A 177 -16.12 13.33 6.28
C GLN A 177 -17.10 12.18 6.03
N ALA A 178 -16.61 10.95 5.80
CA ALA A 178 -17.43 9.75 5.62
C ALA A 178 -18.13 9.30 6.93
N HIS A 179 -17.75 9.89 8.06
CA HIS A 179 -18.40 9.69 9.37
C HIS A 179 -19.01 11.00 9.88
N PRO A 180 -20.11 11.51 9.29
CA PRO A 180 -20.96 12.46 9.99
C PRO A 180 -21.73 11.67 11.04
N TYR A 181 -21.24 11.69 12.28
CA TYR A 181 -22.15 11.52 13.42
C TYR A 181 -22.95 12.81 13.58
#